data_AF-A0A6V8CZQ2-F1
#
_entry.id   AF-A0A6V8CZQ2-F1
#
_cell.length_a   1.000
_cell.length_b   1.000
_cell.length_c   1.000
_cell.angle_alpha   90.00
_cell.angle_beta   90.00
_cell.angle_gamma   90.00
#
_symmetry.space_group_name_H-M   'P 1'
#
loop_
_entity.id
_entity.type
_entity.pdbx_description
1 polymer ?
#
loop_
_entity_poly.entity_id
_entity_poly.type
_entity_poly.pdbx_seq_one_letter_code
_entity_poly.pdbx_strand_id
1 'polypeptide(L)'
;MTVATTSEKGPLLIRCFKEGGDLNNAVAALEPGDIVEVLGLQSPDGELHLERMRTIALVPRNLNRPLCECGVRYRSSGRNGTLRCKECGSTSLRRWSAEIIGPSGWVEPSADQRRHLAKPVDWMGSID
;
A
#
# COMPACT_ATOMS: atom_id res chain seq x y z
N MET A 1 0.64 9.98 -14.17
CA MET A 1 -0.69 9.48 -13.82
C MET A 1 -1.35 10.45 -12.85
N THR A 2 -2.68 10.44 -12.73
CA THR A 2 -3.39 11.18 -11.67
C THR A 2 -4.21 10.19 -10.86
N VAL A 3 -4.11 10.27 -9.53
CA VAL A 3 -4.84 9.41 -8.59
C VAL A 3 -5.76 10.28 -7.74
N ALA A 4 -7.02 9.87 -7.64
CA ALA A 4 -7.97 10.50 -6.73
C ALA A 4 -7.84 9.90 -5.34
N THR A 5 -7.71 10.75 -4.34
CA THR A 5 -7.57 10.37 -2.93
C THR A 5 -8.53 11.20 -2.07
N THR A 6 -8.73 10.80 -0.83
CA THR A 6 -9.46 11.60 0.17
C THR A 6 -8.50 11.96 1.29
N SER A 7 -8.44 13.24 1.61
CA SER A 7 -7.73 13.76 2.78
C SER A 7 -8.73 14.26 3.83
N GLU A 8 -8.24 14.61 5.01
CA GLU A 8 -9.07 15.25 6.05
C GLU A 8 -9.74 16.55 5.57
N LYS A 9 -9.12 17.24 4.60
CA LYS A 9 -9.64 18.49 4.00
C LYS A 9 -10.60 18.24 2.83
N GLY A 10 -10.88 16.98 2.51
CA GLY A 10 -11.71 16.57 1.38
C GLY A 10 -10.91 15.92 0.24
N PRO A 11 -11.51 15.82 -0.96
CA PRO A 11 -10.89 15.17 -2.11
C PRO A 11 -9.57 15.84 -2.51
N LEU A 12 -8.58 15.02 -2.86
CA LEU A 12 -7.26 15.46 -3.30
C LEU A 12 -6.85 14.67 -4.54
N LEU A 13 -6.54 15.38 -5.62
CA LEU A 13 -5.96 14.79 -6.82
C LEU A 13 -4.44 14.83 -6.73
N ILE A 14 -3.80 13.67 -6.81
CA ILE A 14 -2.35 13.55 -6.78
C ILE A 14 -1.87 13.30 -8.21
N ARG A 15 -1.05 14.21 -8.74
CA ARG A 15 -0.39 14.08 -10.04
C ARG A 15 1.02 13.54 -9.86
N CYS A 16 1.31 12.45 -10.57
CA CYS A 16 2.63 11.84 -10.64
C CYS A 16 3.18 12.01 -12.07
N PHE A 17 4.32 12.67 -12.21
CA PHE A 17 4.99 12.88 -13.50
C PHE A 17 5.79 11.64 -13.92
N LYS A 18 6.18 11.57 -15.19
CA LYS A 18 6.88 10.39 -15.76
C LYS A 18 8.20 10.13 -15.02
N GLU A 19 8.86 11.21 -14.62
CA GLU A 19 10.12 11.28 -13.88
C GLU A 19 9.99 10.80 -12.43
N GLY A 20 8.81 10.36 -11.98
CA GLY A 20 8.63 9.84 -10.61
C GLY A 20 9.31 8.49 -10.34
N GLY A 21 9.60 7.68 -11.37
CA GLY A 21 10.31 6.41 -11.21
C GLY A 21 9.67 5.48 -10.15
N ASP A 22 10.44 5.08 -9.14
CA ASP A 22 9.98 4.20 -8.06
C ASP A 22 8.82 4.78 -7.24
N LEU A 23 8.72 6.10 -7.14
CA LEU A 23 7.58 6.77 -6.52
C LEU A 23 6.29 6.45 -7.29
N ASN A 24 6.33 6.43 -8.62
CA ASN A 24 5.16 6.06 -9.43
C ASN A 24 4.79 4.59 -9.23
N ASN A 25 5.78 3.70 -9.08
CA ASN A 25 5.55 2.29 -8.79
C ASN A 25 4.88 2.11 -7.42
N ALA A 26 5.34 2.85 -6.40
CA ALA A 26 4.74 2.85 -5.07
C ALA A 26 3.28 3.32 -5.09
N VAL A 27 2.98 4.41 -5.82
CA VAL A 27 1.60 4.90 -5.98
C VAL A 27 0.73 3.88 -6.72
N ALA A 28 1.25 3.25 -7.78
CA ALA A 28 0.52 2.26 -8.55
C ALA A 28 0.21 0.97 -7.78
N ALA A 29 0.96 0.67 -6.72
CA ALA A 29 0.74 -0.49 -5.86
C ALA A 29 -0.30 -0.26 -4.75
N LEU A 30 -0.79 0.98 -4.59
CA LEU A 30 -1.81 1.30 -3.59
C LEU A 30 -3.17 0.68 -3.95
N GLU A 31 -3.90 0.27 -2.92
CA GLU A 31 -5.26 -0.22 -3.00
C GLU A 31 -6.22 0.67 -2.21
N PRO A 32 -7.52 0.70 -2.57
CA PRO A 32 -8.52 1.42 -1.79
C PRO A 32 -8.50 1.01 -0.31
N GLY A 33 -8.37 1.99 0.57
CA GLY A 33 -8.28 1.80 2.02
C GLY A 33 -6.86 1.88 2.58
N ASP A 34 -5.82 1.88 1.73
CA ASP A 34 -4.48 2.25 2.17
C ASP A 34 -4.44 3.70 2.64
N ILE A 35 -3.64 3.96 3.68
CA ILE A 35 -3.39 5.28 4.23
C ILE A 35 -1.93 5.61 3.96
N VAL A 36 -1.71 6.73 3.29
CA VAL A 36 -0.38 7.21 2.91
C VAL A 36 -0.21 8.65 3.36
N GLU A 37 1.02 9.00 3.68
CA GLU A 37 1.44 10.39 3.83
C GLU A 37 2.19 10.80 2.56
N VAL A 38 1.89 12.00 2.05
CA VAL A 38 2.45 12.51 0.81
C VAL A 38 3.00 13.90 1.01
N LEU A 39 4.09 14.20 0.31
CA LEU A 39 4.64 15.54 0.21
C LEU A 39 4.76 15.91 -1.26
N GLY A 40 4.45 17.16 -1.57
CA GLY A 40 4.41 17.63 -2.93
C GLY A 40 4.12 19.13 -3.01
N LEU A 41 4.08 19.62 -4.23
CA LEU A 41 3.74 21.01 -4.53
C LEU A 41 2.29 21.10 -4.99
N GLN A 42 1.51 21.99 -4.38
CA GLN A 42 0.17 22.29 -4.89
C GLN A 42 0.26 23.10 -6.17
N SER A 43 -0.40 22.64 -7.23
CA SER A 43 -0.48 23.34 -8.50
C SER A 43 -1.56 24.42 -8.46
N PRO A 44 -1.48 25.45 -9.33
CA PRO A 44 -2.55 26.44 -9.49
C PRO A 44 -3.91 25.80 -9.86
N ASP A 45 -3.88 24.65 -10.52
CA ASP A 45 -5.06 23.90 -10.95
C ASP A 45 -5.66 23.01 -9.83
N GLY A 46 -5.08 23.04 -8.63
CA GLY A 46 -5.58 22.37 -7.43
C GLY A 46 -5.09 20.93 -7.23
N GLU A 47 -4.30 20.39 -8.16
CA GLU A 47 -3.67 19.07 -8.01
C GLU A 47 -2.41 19.15 -7.14
N LEU A 48 -2.08 18.07 -6.42
CA LEU A 48 -0.80 17.94 -5.73
C LEU A 48 0.21 17.23 -6.64
N HIS A 49 1.26 17.93 -7.03
CA HIS A 49 2.40 17.38 -7.74
C HIS A 49 3.28 16.60 -6.75
N LEU A 50 3.23 15.27 -6.84
CA LEU A 50 3.86 14.39 -5.88
C LEU A 50 5.39 14.47 -5.96
N GLU A 51 6.04 14.65 -4.80
CA GLU A 51 7.50 14.63 -4.69
C GLU A 51 8.01 13.42 -3.91
N ARG A 52 7.23 12.91 -2.94
CA ARG A 52 7.52 11.70 -2.17
C ARG A 52 6.29 11.21 -1.41
N MET A 53 6.32 9.96 -0.98
CA MET A 53 5.27 9.37 -0.15
C MET A 53 5.84 8.38 0.86
N ARG A 54 5.09 8.10 1.92
CA ARG A 54 5.27 6.91 2.75
C ARG A 54 3.95 6.25 3.06
N THR A 55 4.00 4.94 3.28
CA THR A 55 2.84 4.18 3.76
C THR A 55 2.70 4.37 5.26
N ILE A 56 1.46 4.59 5.73
CA ILE A 56 1.12 4.69 7.16
C ILE A 56 0.36 3.45 7.61
N ALA A 57 -0.62 3.03 6.82
CA ALA A 57 -1.34 1.79 7.02
C ALA A 57 -1.69 1.18 5.67
N LEU A 58 -1.57 -0.13 5.56
CA LEU A 58 -1.83 -0.87 4.33
C LEU A 58 -2.92 -1.90 4.59
N VAL A 59 -3.84 -2.04 3.63
CA VAL A 59 -4.89 -3.05 3.71
C VAL A 59 -4.30 -4.44 3.46
N PRO A 60 -4.86 -5.49 4.09
CA PRO A 60 -4.43 -6.87 3.86
C PRO A 60 -4.71 -7.32 2.42
N ARG A 61 -3.67 -7.80 1.75
CA ARG A 61 -3.68 -8.30 0.37
C ARG A 61 -3.59 -9.82 0.32
N ASN A 62 -3.79 -10.40 -0.86
CA ASN A 62 -3.66 -11.84 -1.11
C ASN A 62 -4.48 -12.71 -0.16
N LEU A 63 -5.70 -12.30 0.18
CA LEU A 63 -6.57 -13.01 1.13
C LEU A 63 -6.76 -14.47 0.74
N ASN A 64 -6.32 -15.38 1.61
CA ASN A 64 -6.33 -16.80 1.35
C ASN A 64 -6.70 -17.63 2.58
N ARG A 65 -7.14 -18.87 2.36
CA ARG A 65 -7.36 -19.81 3.47
C ARG A 65 -6.01 -20.28 4.00
N PRO A 66 -5.83 -20.33 5.34
CA PRO A 66 -4.58 -20.79 5.92
C PRO A 66 -4.21 -22.20 5.42
N LEU A 67 -2.92 -22.49 5.48
CA LEU A 67 -2.42 -23.85 5.26
C LEU A 67 -2.72 -24.70 6.50
N CYS A 68 -3.10 -25.95 6.28
CA CYS A 68 -3.02 -26.99 7.28
C CYS A 68 -1.55 -27.33 7.55
N GLU A 69 -1.26 -27.90 8.70
CA GLU A 69 0.08 -28.45 9.02
C GLU A 69 0.56 -29.49 7.99
N CYS A 70 -0.35 -30.15 7.27
CA CYS A 70 0.00 -31.06 6.17
C CYS A 70 0.31 -30.35 4.84
N GLY A 71 0.39 -29.01 4.83
CA GLY A 71 0.76 -28.20 3.67
C GLY A 71 -0.37 -27.90 2.67
N VAL A 72 -1.57 -28.43 2.85
CA VAL A 72 -2.72 -28.16 1.96
C VAL A 72 -3.61 -27.06 2.52
N ARG A 73 -4.13 -26.18 1.65
CA ARG A 73 -5.07 -25.12 2.05
C ARG A 73 -6.37 -25.71 2.60
N TYR A 74 -6.81 -25.19 3.74
CA TYR A 74 -8.12 -25.50 4.28
C TYR A 74 -9.26 -25.04 3.34
N ARG A 75 -10.39 -25.76 3.34
CA ARG A 75 -11.61 -25.38 2.62
C ARG A 75 -12.76 -25.04 3.58
N SER A 76 -13.74 -24.26 3.12
CA SER A 76 -14.91 -23.93 3.94
C SER A 76 -15.84 -25.15 4.06
N SER A 77 -16.32 -25.44 5.27
CA SER A 77 -17.35 -26.46 5.51
C SER A 77 -18.79 -25.89 5.45
N GLY A 78 -19.04 -24.91 4.57
CA GLY A 78 -20.32 -24.19 4.49
C GLY A 78 -20.40 -22.90 5.30
N ARG A 79 -21.57 -22.25 5.28
CA ARG A 79 -21.86 -20.98 5.98
C ARG A 79 -21.84 -21.23 7.49
N ASN A 80 -21.18 -20.35 8.24
CA ASN A 80 -20.97 -20.44 9.70
C ASN A 80 -20.23 -21.70 10.19
N GLY A 81 -19.69 -22.51 9.28
CA GLY A 81 -18.87 -23.66 9.61
C GLY A 81 -17.39 -23.33 9.80
N THR A 82 -16.66 -24.33 10.29
CA THR A 82 -15.19 -24.30 10.37
C THR A 82 -14.55 -24.37 8.98
N LEU A 83 -13.22 -24.25 8.96
CA LEU A 83 -12.44 -24.70 7.83
C LEU A 83 -12.03 -26.17 8.05
N ARG A 84 -11.98 -26.97 6.98
CA ARG A 84 -11.59 -28.38 7.03
C ARG A 84 -10.53 -28.70 5.98
N CYS A 85 -9.51 -29.46 6.37
CA CYS A 85 -8.49 -29.95 5.47
C CYS A 85 -9.05 -31.13 4.68
N LYS A 86 -8.86 -31.14 3.36
CA LYS A 86 -9.33 -32.23 2.51
C LYS A 86 -8.51 -33.53 2.65
N GLU A 87 -7.23 -33.42 3.05
CA GLU A 87 -6.33 -34.57 3.12
C GLU A 87 -6.37 -35.24 4.49
N CYS A 88 -6.07 -34.51 5.56
CA CYS A 88 -6.01 -35.08 6.91
C CYS A 88 -7.32 -34.94 7.70
N GLY A 89 -8.31 -34.22 7.18
CA GLY A 89 -9.61 -34.02 7.83
C GLY A 89 -9.62 -33.06 9.03
N SER A 90 -8.47 -32.50 9.44
CA SER A 90 -8.38 -31.55 10.54
C SER A 90 -9.24 -30.31 10.31
N THR A 91 -9.59 -29.62 11.39
CA THR A 91 -10.41 -28.40 11.33
C THR A 91 -9.69 -27.20 11.92
N SER A 92 -10.09 -26.01 11.47
CA SER A 92 -9.59 -24.74 11.98
C SER A 92 -10.75 -23.74 12.10
N LEU A 93 -10.59 -22.74 12.98
CA LEU A 93 -11.51 -21.62 13.06
C LEU A 93 -11.61 -20.92 11.70
N ARG A 94 -12.76 -20.31 11.44
CA ARG A 94 -12.98 -19.55 10.21
C ARG A 94 -12.13 -18.29 10.23
N ARG A 95 -11.00 -18.33 9.54
CA ARG A 95 -10.07 -17.20 9.40
C ARG A 95 -9.60 -17.05 7.96
N TRP A 96 -8.97 -15.90 7.71
CA TRP A 96 -8.20 -15.62 6.52
C TRP A 96 -6.76 -15.38 6.91
N SER A 97 -5.85 -15.77 6.03
CA SER A 97 -4.48 -15.29 6.03
C SER A 97 -4.35 -14.22 4.96
N ALA A 98 -3.50 -13.24 5.19
CA ALA A 98 -3.26 -12.12 4.30
C ALA A 98 -1.81 -11.67 4.41
N GLU A 99 -1.39 -10.88 3.44
CA GLU A 99 -0.07 -10.25 3.40
C GLU A 99 -0.24 -8.73 3.46
N ILE A 100 0.70 -8.05 4.11
CA ILE A 100 0.81 -6.59 4.04
C ILE A 100 1.92 -6.30 3.03
N ILE A 101 1.57 -5.70 1.89
CA ILE A 101 2.48 -5.50 0.76
C ILE A 101 2.53 -4.02 0.44
N GLY A 102 3.72 -3.43 0.55
CA GLY A 102 4.00 -2.06 0.18
C GLY A 102 5.39 -1.64 0.64
N PRO A 103 5.89 -0.48 0.18
CA PRO A 103 7.20 0.01 0.58
C PRO A 103 7.20 0.37 2.06
N SER A 104 8.32 0.08 2.74
CA SER A 104 8.60 0.57 4.09
C SER A 104 9.27 1.95 4.01
N GLY A 105 8.77 2.91 4.77
CA GLY A 105 9.38 4.24 4.86
C GLY A 105 9.05 5.15 3.67
N TRP A 106 9.86 6.20 3.52
CA TRP A 106 9.69 7.21 2.46
C TRP A 106 10.26 6.72 1.13
N VAL A 107 9.51 6.97 0.06
CA VAL A 107 9.90 6.75 -1.33
C VAL A 107 9.95 8.10 -2.04
N GLU A 108 11.04 8.39 -2.73
CA GLU A 108 11.23 9.58 -3.55
C GLU A 108 11.83 9.19 -4.93
N PRO A 109 11.75 10.07 -5.95
CA PRO A 109 12.42 9.85 -7.23
C PRO A 109 13.94 9.77 -7.09
N SER A 110 14.61 9.27 -8.13
CA SER A 110 16.07 9.27 -8.19
C SER A 110 16.66 10.67 -8.11
N ALA A 111 17.91 10.79 -7.67
CA ALA A 111 18.53 12.08 -7.34
C ALA A 111 18.50 13.10 -8.50
N ASP A 112 18.62 12.63 -9.75
CA ASP A 112 18.58 13.41 -10.99
C ASP A 112 17.16 13.83 -11.41
N GLN A 113 16.14 13.17 -10.88
CA GLN A 113 14.73 13.43 -11.18
C GLN A 113 14.00 14.20 -10.08
N ARG A 114 14.63 14.37 -8.90
CA ARG A 114 14.12 15.23 -7.84
C ARG A 114 14.09 16.69 -8.28
N ARG A 115 13.03 17.38 -7.88
CA ARG A 115 12.95 18.83 -8.05
C ARG A 115 14.05 19.51 -7.24
N HIS A 116 14.61 20.59 -7.76
CA HIS A 116 15.73 21.30 -7.10
C HIS A 116 15.46 21.72 -5.65
N LEU A 117 14.19 21.99 -5.30
CA LEU A 117 13.79 22.39 -3.94
C LEU A 117 13.33 21.21 -3.07
N ALA A 118 13.23 20.00 -3.62
CA ALA A 118 12.80 18.83 -2.85
C ALA A 118 13.93 18.40 -1.92
N LYS A 119 13.72 18.57 -0.60
CA LYS A 119 14.69 18.09 0.41
C LYS A 119 14.83 16.56 0.34
N PRO A 120 16.01 15.99 0.14
CA PRO A 120 16.25 14.53 0.13
C PRO A 120 15.72 13.79 1.37
N VAL A 121 15.24 12.56 1.19
CA VAL A 121 14.85 11.66 2.31
C VAL A 121 16.01 11.43 3.28
N ASP A 122 17.21 11.18 2.76
CA ASP A 122 18.40 10.95 3.59
C ASP A 122 18.76 12.14 4.50
N TRP A 123 18.26 13.35 4.20
CA TRP A 123 18.53 14.57 4.95
C TRP A 123 17.46 14.88 6.00
N MET A 124 16.42 14.07 6.09
CA MET A 124 15.31 14.33 7.01
C MET A 124 15.63 13.94 8.46
N GLY A 125 16.77 13.29 8.73
CA GLY A 125 17.10 12.77 10.06
C GLY A 125 16.13 11.65 10.48
N SER A 126 16.40 10.97 11.60
CA SER A 126 15.40 10.05 12.17
C SER A 126 14.22 10.86 12.69
N ILE A 127 13.21 11.06 11.84
CA ILE A 127 11.87 11.46 12.29
C ILE A 127 11.10 10.15 12.45
N ASP A 128 11.49 9.43 13.51
CA ASP A 128 10.70 8.40 14.17
C ASP A 128 10.35 8.90 15.57
#